data_AF-A0A1G6ZJU1-F1
#
_entry.id   AF-A0A1G6ZJU1-F1
#
_cell.length_a   1.000
_cell.length_b   1.000
_cell.length_c   1.000
_cell.angle_alpha   90.00
_cell.angle_beta   90.00
_cell.angle_gamma   90.00
#
_symmetry.space_group_name_H-M   'P 1'
#
loop_
_entity.id
_entity.type
_entity.pdbx_description
1 polymer ?
#
loop_
_entity_poly.entity_id
_entity_poly.type
_entity_poly.pdbx_seq_one_letter_code
_entity_poly.pdbx_strand_id
1 'polypeptide(L)'
;MNTAVMQWHEISESDIPCWARDLDPNLYSVNHRRLCVWQDEFDGRWLWEVETFSGTGEGASGQATSLLEAQAEADRAVDRSIRDC
;
A
#
# COMPACT_ATOMS: atom_id res chain seq x y z
N MET A 1 -18.26 15.53 7.31
CA MET A 1 -16.86 15.31 6.90
C MET A 1 -16.88 14.14 5.94
N ASN A 2 -16.53 14.37 4.68
CA ASN A 2 -16.53 13.34 3.64
C ASN A 2 -15.32 12.42 3.88
N THR A 3 -15.54 11.27 4.49
CA THR A 3 -14.60 10.14 4.41
C THR A 3 -14.70 9.57 3.00
N ALA A 4 -14.02 10.21 2.05
CA ALA A 4 -13.77 9.57 0.77
C ALA A 4 -13.06 8.24 1.08
N VAL A 5 -13.71 7.13 0.73
CA VAL A 5 -13.10 5.81 0.83
C VAL A 5 -11.90 5.84 -0.11
N MET A 6 -10.69 5.87 0.44
CA MET A 6 -9.47 5.87 -0.37
C MET A 6 -9.42 4.54 -1.10
N GLN A 7 -9.53 4.57 -2.43
CA GLN A 7 -9.57 3.37 -3.27
C GLN A 7 -8.17 3.07 -3.81
N TRP A 8 -7.91 1.79 -4.05
CA TRP A 8 -6.75 1.36 -4.82
C TRP A 8 -6.78 1.99 -6.21
N HIS A 9 -5.63 2.51 -6.65
CA HIS A 9 -5.41 3.03 -7.98
C HIS A 9 -4.13 2.46 -8.57
N GLU A 10 -4.12 2.22 -9.88
CA GLU A 10 -2.95 1.72 -10.60
C GLU A 10 -1.93 2.84 -10.82
N ILE A 11 -0.65 2.54 -10.68
CA ILE A 11 0.46 3.44 -10.99
C ILE A 11 0.93 3.14 -12.40
N SER A 12 0.39 3.87 -13.38
CA SER A 12 0.65 3.64 -14.81
C SER A 12 2.07 3.97 -15.27
N GLU A 13 2.86 4.68 -14.45
CA GLU A 13 4.24 5.09 -14.78
C GLU A 13 5.29 4.04 -14.37
N SER A 14 4.87 2.92 -13.78
CA SER A 14 5.78 1.84 -13.37
C SER A 14 6.00 0.84 -14.50
N ASP A 15 7.25 0.40 -14.68
CA ASP A 15 7.61 -0.68 -15.62
C ASP A 15 7.04 -2.04 -15.18
N ILE A 16 6.59 -2.14 -13.92
CA ILE A 16 5.95 -3.32 -13.34
C ILE A 16 4.50 -3.02 -12.95
N PRO A 17 3.60 -4.02 -12.98
CA PRO A 17 2.25 -3.84 -12.45
C PRO A 17 2.29 -3.39 -10.98
N CYS A 18 1.77 -2.18 -10.71
CA CYS A 18 1.82 -1.55 -9.39
C CYS A 18 0.53 -0.80 -9.06
N TRP A 19 0.08 -0.91 -7.82
CA TRP A 19 -1.10 -0.23 -7.28
C TRP A 19 -0.76 0.44 -5.97
N ALA A 20 -1.36 1.60 -5.73
CA ALA A 20 -1.29 2.27 -4.44
C ALA A 20 -2.67 2.60 -3.88
N ARG A 21 -2.72 2.76 -2.56
CA ARG A 21 -3.87 3.31 -1.85
C ARG A 21 -3.36 4.25 -0.77
N ASP A 22 -3.70 5.52 -0.89
CA ASP A 22 -3.40 6.50 0.14
C ASP A 22 -4.12 6.12 1.43
N LEU A 23 -3.47 6.33 2.58
CA LEU A 23 -4.07 6.11 3.90
C LEU A 23 -4.43 7.44 4.58
N ASP A 24 -3.79 8.53 4.16
CA ASP A 24 -3.95 9.85 4.75
C ASP A 24 -4.46 10.86 3.70
N PRO A 25 -5.49 11.68 4.01
CA PRO A 25 -6.05 12.67 3.08
C PRO A 25 -5.09 13.79 2.69
N ASN A 26 -3.97 13.91 3.40
CA ASN A 26 -2.96 14.92 3.12
C ASN A 26 -1.75 14.27 2.42
N LEU A 27 -1.77 14.29 1.08
CA LEU A 27 -0.75 13.69 0.23
C LEU A 27 0.64 14.37 0.34
N TYR A 28 0.67 15.64 0.75
CA TYR A 28 1.90 16.45 0.84
C TYR A 28 2.39 16.61 2.28
N SER A 29 2.10 15.63 3.14
CA SER A 29 2.52 15.60 4.53
C SER A 29 3.72 14.68 4.72
N VAL A 30 4.66 15.05 5.59
CA VAL A 30 5.72 14.13 6.05
C VAL A 30 5.17 12.90 6.79
N ASN A 31 3.93 13.00 7.28
CA ASN A 31 3.21 11.89 7.92
C ASN A 31 2.36 11.11 6.91
N HIS A 32 2.41 11.43 5.62
CA HIS A 32 1.67 10.71 4.61
C HIS A 32 2.13 9.26 4.55
N ARG A 33 1.17 8.35 4.59
CA ARG A 33 1.37 6.92 4.37
C ARG A 33 0.50 6.45 3.22
N ARG A 34 1.03 5.51 2.46
CA ARG A 34 0.32 4.79 1.41
C ARG A 34 0.61 3.31 1.50
N LEU A 35 -0.35 2.51 1.06
CA LEU A 35 -0.10 1.12 0.73
C LEU A 35 0.36 1.04 -0.71
N CYS A 36 1.41 0.26 -0.95
CA CYS A 36 1.89 -0.09 -2.28
C CYS A 36 1.81 -1.60 -2.46
N VAL A 37 1.39 -2.04 -3.64
CA VAL A 37 1.36 -3.44 -4.07
C VAL A 37 1.95 -3.52 -5.46
N TRP A 38 2.96 -4.36 -5.66
CA TRP A 38 3.59 -4.56 -6.96
C TRP A 38 3.90 -6.01 -7.22
N GLN A 39 4.02 -6.38 -8.49
CA GLN A 39 4.45 -7.72 -8.88
C GLN A 39 5.98 -7.82 -8.84
N ASP A 40 6.52 -8.83 -8.15
CA ASP A 40 7.93 -9.18 -8.16
C ASP A 40 8.32 -9.76 -9.52
N GLU A 41 9.37 -9.20 -10.12
CA GLU A 41 9.88 -9.60 -11.44
C GLU A 41 10.58 -10.95 -11.41
N PHE A 42 11.06 -11.40 -10.24
CA PHE A 42 11.86 -12.62 -10.13
C PHE A 42 11.02 -13.89 -9.99
N ASP A 43 9.96 -13.83 -9.18
CA ASP A 43 9.14 -15.01 -8.87
C ASP A 43 7.64 -14.84 -9.17
N GLY A 44 7.24 -13.65 -9.67
CA GLY A 44 5.87 -13.34 -10.07
C GLY A 44 4.91 -13.15 -8.90
N ARG A 45 5.38 -13.20 -7.65
CA ARG A 45 4.56 -12.94 -6.46
C ARG A 45 4.17 -11.48 -6.35
N TRP A 46 3.16 -11.21 -5.55
CA TRP A 46 2.70 -9.86 -5.28
C TRP A 46 3.26 -9.40 -3.95
N LEU A 47 4.14 -8.43 -3.98
CA LEU A 47 4.72 -7.80 -2.82
C LEU A 47 3.83 -6.64 -2.39
N TRP A 48 3.81 -6.36 -1.09
CA TRP A 48 3.13 -5.20 -0.56
C TRP A 48 3.90 -4.59 0.60
N GLU A 49 3.82 -3.27 0.73
CA GLU A 49 4.36 -2.55 1.88
C GLU A 49 3.57 -1.29 2.22
N VAL A 50 3.72 -0.83 3.47
CA VAL A 50 3.29 0.51 3.90
C VAL A 50 4.46 1.46 3.71
N GLU A 51 4.37 2.32 2.70
CA GLU A 51 5.36 3.37 2.46
C GLU A 51 5.01 4.64 3.24
N THR A 52 6.04 5.29 3.74
CA THR A 52 5.98 6.65 4.29
C THR A 52 6.38 7.68 3.22
N PHE A 53 6.13 8.96 3.48
CA PHE A 53 6.52 10.07 2.60
C PHE A 53 8.01 10.04 2.18
N SER A 54 8.91 9.50 3.01
CA SER A 54 10.33 9.36 2.68
C SER A 54 10.65 8.22 1.71
N GLY A 55 9.64 7.46 1.25
CA GLY A 55 9.84 6.25 0.45
C GLY A 55 10.52 5.13 1.23
N THR A 56 10.55 5.22 2.56
CA THR A 56 11.02 4.14 3.42
C THR A 56 9.81 3.27 3.79
N GLY A 57 9.87 1.99 3.39
CA GLY A 57 8.90 0.96 3.78
C GLY A 57 9.03 0.65 5.27
N GLU A 58 8.37 1.44 6.12
CA GLU A 58 8.60 1.43 7.57
C GLU A 58 7.47 0.78 8.40
N GLY A 59 6.30 0.50 7.83
CA GLY A 59 5.15 0.07 8.65
C GLY A 59 4.97 -1.44 8.77
N ALA A 60 4.88 -2.11 7.61
CA ALA A 60 4.65 -3.55 7.46
C ALA A 60 4.85 -3.92 5.99
N SER A 61 5.24 -5.15 5.72
CA SER A 61 5.33 -5.70 4.37
C SER A 61 5.00 -7.18 4.32
N GLY A 62 4.74 -7.68 3.12
CA GLY A 62 4.43 -9.08 2.90
C GLY A 62 4.44 -9.46 1.43
N GLN A 63 4.06 -10.70 1.17
CA GLN A 63 4.00 -11.28 -0.17
C GLN A 63 2.77 -12.19 -0.29
N ALA A 64 2.17 -12.21 -1.47
CA ALA A 64 0.99 -13.00 -1.77
C ALA A 64 1.09 -13.63 -3.16
N THR A 65 0.21 -14.59 -3.44
CA THR A 65 0.18 -15.28 -4.73
C THR A 65 -0.69 -14.57 -5.77
N SER A 66 -1.47 -13.57 -5.34
CA SER A 66 -2.35 -12.78 -6.21
C SER A 66 -2.46 -11.34 -5.73
N LEU A 67 -2.77 -10.43 -6.67
CA LEU A 67 -3.02 -9.02 -6.38
C LEU A 67 -4.10 -8.82 -5.30
N LEU A 68 -5.22 -9.54 -5.42
CA LEU A 68 -6.33 -9.44 -4.48
C LEU A 68 -5.92 -9.86 -3.06
N GLU A 69 -5.11 -10.91 -2.96
CA GLU A 69 -4.59 -11.39 -1.67
C GLU A 69 -3.61 -10.37 -1.07
N ALA A 70 -2.67 -9.83 -1.86
CA ALA A 70 -1.75 -8.79 -1.40
C ALA A 70 -2.48 -7.54 -0.90
N GLN A 71 -3.47 -7.03 -1.65
CA GLN A 71 -4.29 -5.89 -1.24
C GLN A 71 -5.04 -6.17 0.06
N ALA A 72 -5.63 -7.36 0.20
CA ALA A 72 -6.36 -7.75 1.42
C ALA A 72 -5.44 -7.90 2.64
N GLU A 73 -4.22 -8.40 2.47
CA GLU A 73 -3.24 -8.49 3.55
C GLU A 73 -2.72 -7.12 3.98
N ALA A 74 -2.39 -6.26 3.01
CA ALA A 74 -1.97 -4.88 3.24
C ALA A 74 -3.05 -4.09 4.01
N ASP A 75 -4.32 -4.24 3.62
CA ASP A 75 -5.45 -3.63 4.31
C ASP A 75 -5.56 -4.09 5.77
N ARG A 76 -5.44 -5.40 6.02
CA ARG A 76 -5.45 -5.95 7.38
C ARG A 76 -4.26 -5.48 8.22
N ALA A 77 -3.10 -5.25 7.61
CA ALA A 77 -1.93 -4.75 8.32
C ALA A 77 -2.15 -3.32 8.83
N VAL A 78 -2.74 -2.45 8.00
CA VAL A 78 -3.10 -1.08 8.39
C VAL A 78 -4.22 -1.05 9.42
N ASP A 79 -5.25 -1.88 9.27
CA ASP A 79 -6.33 -1.96 10.26
C ASP A 79 -5.83 -2.36 11.65
N ARG A 80 -4.78 -3.20 11.72
CA ARG A 80 -4.13 -3.58 12.98
C ARG A 80 -3.33 -2.42 13.58
N SER A 81 -2.53 -1.71 12.78
CA SER A 81 -1.72 -0.60 13.28
C SER A 81 -2.56 0.58 13.77
N ILE A 82 -3.75 0.80 13.20
CA ILE A 82 -4.70 1.82 13.67
C ILE A 82 -5.35 1.44 15.00
N ARG A 83 -5.62 0.15 15.25
CA ARG A 83 -6.30 -0.32 16.48
C ARG A 83 -5.39 -0.40 17.69
N ASP A 84 -4.09 -0.52 17.48
CA ASP A 84 -3.08 -0.62 18.54
C ASP A 84 -2.56 0.76 19.01
N CYS A 85 -3.13 1.86 18.52
CA CYS A 85 -2.85 3.25 18.91
C CYS A 85 -4.03 3.86 19.70
#